data_AF-A0A7X7MYZ3-F1
#
_entry.id   AF-A0A7X7MYZ3-F1
#
_cell.length_a   1.000
_cell.length_b   1.000
_cell.length_c   1.000
_cell.angle_alpha   90.00
_cell.angle_beta   90.00
_cell.angle_gamma   90.00
#
_symmetry.space_group_name_H-M   'P 1'
#
loop_
_entity.id
_entity.type
_entity.pdbx_description
1 polymer ?
#
loop_
_entity_poly.entity_id
_entity_poly.type
_entity_poly.pdbx_seq_one_letter_code
_entity_poly.pdbx_strand_id
1 'polypeptide(L)'
;MRNYILADLKRITQRIPRLIAMTGIFAILVIIIVRTYIKDWNSINFTTNVEAYTRILTILLGFIEIVSVFADDFKAKTMQVAIGIGISRKKVILSKLLEVIILVFFDLVLFGVIAFSLGGILGAGLNIEQVKEILAFILSVWYSIVGYTSLTMILMFFTQNSSIGSLTYLGICITVFAAIPDLIFSLPVLAKFNLDHYLLSSLVKTFQSHILMGRVNAGALIGILLYIIVGYLCTVWVFKKRELEF
;
A
#
# COMPACT_ATOMS: atom_id res chain seq x y z
N MET A 1 2.92 -15.03 -18.63
CA MET A 1 2.67 -14.22 -17.43
C MET A 1 3.91 -14.09 -16.55
N ARG A 2 4.53 -15.19 -16.08
CA ARG A 2 5.75 -15.11 -15.26
C ARG A 2 6.86 -14.24 -15.88
N ASN A 3 7.24 -14.50 -17.13
CA ASN A 3 8.32 -13.73 -17.78
C ASN A 3 7.97 -12.25 -17.98
N TYR A 4 6.69 -11.94 -18.17
CA TYR A 4 6.21 -10.56 -18.30
C TYR A 4 6.37 -9.81 -16.97
N ILE A 5 5.85 -10.39 -15.87
CA ILE A 5 5.99 -9.82 -14.52
C ILE A 5 7.47 -9.68 -14.14
N LEU A 6 8.30 -10.70 -14.38
CA LEU A 6 9.73 -10.64 -14.04
C LEU A 6 10.48 -9.56 -14.82
N ALA A 7 10.15 -9.36 -16.10
CA ALA A 7 10.75 -8.30 -16.91
C ALA A 7 10.38 -6.92 -16.37
N ASP A 8 9.11 -6.71 -16.04
CA ASP A 8 8.62 -5.44 -15.47
C ASP A 8 9.20 -5.18 -14.08
N LEU A 9 9.24 -6.19 -13.19
CA LEU A 9 9.88 -6.07 -11.87
C LEU A 9 11.36 -5.72 -11.98
N LYS A 10 12.11 -6.35 -12.90
CA LYS A 10 13.53 -6.03 -13.12
C LYS A 10 13.70 -4.58 -13.59
N ARG A 11 12.86 -4.14 -14.53
CA ARG A 11 12.85 -2.76 -15.02
C ARG A 11 12.56 -1.75 -13.89
N ILE A 12 11.54 -2.03 -13.08
CA ILE A 12 11.09 -1.13 -12.00
C ILE A 12 12.13 -1.05 -10.88
N THR A 13 12.69 -2.18 -10.45
CA THR A 13 13.67 -2.23 -9.35
C THR A 13 14.99 -1.54 -9.68
N GLN A 14 15.37 -1.49 -10.95
CA GLN A 14 16.61 -0.83 -11.40
C GLN A 14 16.43 0.65 -11.73
N ARG A 15 15.22 1.19 -11.51
CA ARG A 15 14.88 2.55 -11.93
C ARG A 15 15.43 3.58 -10.94
N ILE A 16 16.36 4.41 -11.41
CA ILE A 16 17.05 5.43 -10.59
C ILE A 16 16.08 6.31 -9.79
N PRO A 17 14.99 6.88 -10.38
CA PRO A 17 14.07 7.70 -9.60
C PRO A 17 13.41 6.96 -8.44
N ARG A 18 13.03 5.68 -8.64
CA ARG A 18 12.47 4.84 -7.57
C ARG A 18 13.51 4.59 -6.49
N LEU A 19 14.74 4.23 -6.87
CA LEU A 19 15.83 3.96 -5.92
C LEU A 19 16.18 5.18 -5.07
N ILE A 20 16.26 6.37 -5.68
CA ILE A 20 16.50 7.63 -4.96
C ILE A 20 15.35 7.91 -3.98
N ALA A 21 14.10 7.79 -4.44
CA ALA A 21 12.93 8.06 -3.60
C ALA A 21 12.84 7.07 -2.41
N MET A 22 13.08 5.78 -2.66
CA MET A 22 13.13 4.74 -1.62
C MET A 22 14.24 4.99 -0.60
N THR A 23 15.44 5.37 -1.07
CA THR A 23 16.56 5.72 -0.19
C THR A 23 16.20 6.93 0.68
N GLY A 24 15.56 7.95 0.11
CA GLY A 24 15.09 9.13 0.83
C GLY A 24 14.05 8.77 1.90
N ILE A 25 13.08 7.91 1.58
CA ILE A 25 12.10 7.41 2.55
C ILE A 25 12.81 6.74 3.72
N PHE A 26 13.69 5.77 3.48
CA PHE A 26 14.38 5.06 4.57
C PHE A 26 15.36 5.96 5.34
N ALA A 27 15.97 6.95 4.70
CA ALA A 27 16.77 7.95 5.41
C ALA A 27 15.94 8.74 6.44
N ILE A 28 14.67 9.06 6.14
CA ILE A 28 13.77 9.71 7.11
C ILE A 28 13.57 8.83 8.35
N LEU A 29 13.41 7.52 8.19
CA LEU A 29 13.33 6.60 9.33
C LEU A 29 14.58 6.70 10.19
N VAL A 30 15.76 6.60 9.58
CA VAL A 30 17.05 6.69 10.30
C VAL A 30 17.14 8.00 11.06
N ILE A 31 16.79 9.13 10.44
CA ILE A 31 16.80 10.45 11.08
C ILE A 31 15.86 10.49 12.29
N ILE A 32 14.63 9.95 12.18
CA ILE A 32 13.67 9.90 13.28
C ILE A 32 14.23 9.08 14.44
N ILE A 33 14.75 7.88 14.16
CA ILE A 33 15.30 6.99 15.19
C ILE A 33 16.52 7.59 15.87
N VAL A 34 17.47 8.16 15.11
CA VAL A 34 18.65 8.83 15.67
C VAL A 34 18.25 10.03 16.53
N ARG A 35 17.27 10.82 16.10
CA ARG A 35 16.75 11.95 16.90
C ARG A 35 16.16 11.47 18.23
N THR A 36 15.40 10.37 18.21
CA THR A 36 14.84 9.78 19.42
C THR A 36 15.93 9.22 20.32
N TYR A 37 16.93 8.56 19.75
CA TYR A 37 18.09 8.01 20.48
C TYR A 37 18.82 9.10 21.29
N ILE A 38 19.00 10.29 20.72
CA ILE A 38 19.70 11.40 21.38
C ILE A 38 18.88 11.99 22.55
N LYS A 39 17.55 11.94 22.48
CA LYS A 39 16.67 12.63 23.45
C LYS A 39 16.16 11.73 24.55
N ASP A 40 15.45 10.67 24.17
CA ASP A 40 14.62 9.88 25.08
C ASP A 40 14.58 8.40 24.62
N TRP A 41 15.73 7.74 24.65
CA TRP A 41 15.87 6.38 24.14
C TRP A 41 15.28 5.34 25.10
N ASN A 42 14.24 4.66 24.64
CA ASN A 42 13.72 3.44 25.26
C ASN A 42 12.87 2.68 24.23
N SER A 43 12.50 1.45 24.57
CA SER A 43 11.76 0.56 23.70
C SER A 43 10.38 1.09 23.31
N ILE A 44 9.68 1.77 24.23
CA ILE A 44 8.36 2.36 23.98
C ILE A 44 8.46 3.48 22.96
N ASN A 45 9.38 4.42 23.16
CA ASN A 45 9.61 5.55 22.26
C ASN A 45 10.08 5.07 20.88
N PHE A 46 10.90 4.02 20.82
CA PHE A 46 11.28 3.39 19.56
C PHE A 46 10.05 2.87 18.80
N THR A 47 9.23 2.04 19.44
CA THR A 47 8.05 1.44 18.81
C THR A 47 7.02 2.49 18.38
N THR A 48 6.76 3.50 19.21
CA THR A 48 5.86 4.63 18.87
C THR A 48 6.36 5.41 17.65
N ASN A 49 7.68 5.63 17.52
CA ASN A 49 8.24 6.30 16.35
C ASN A 49 8.17 5.44 15.09
N VAL A 50 8.38 4.12 15.22
CA VAL A 50 8.17 3.18 14.12
C VAL A 50 6.70 3.21 13.68
N GLU A 51 5.74 3.18 14.60
CA GLU A 51 4.31 3.32 14.30
C GLU A 51 4.03 4.63 13.54
N ALA A 52 4.46 5.76 14.07
CA ALA A 52 4.25 7.07 13.45
C ALA A 52 4.82 7.11 12.02
N TYR A 53 6.02 6.54 11.84
CA TYR A 53 6.65 6.43 10.53
C TYR A 53 5.87 5.52 9.58
N THR A 54 5.33 4.37 10.03
CA THR A 54 4.54 3.48 9.17
C THR A 54 3.28 4.14 8.58
N ARG A 55 2.69 5.11 9.29
CA ARG A 55 1.57 5.92 8.76
C ARG A 55 2.00 6.75 7.56
N ILE A 56 3.16 7.41 7.65
CA ILE A 56 3.75 8.18 6.55
C ILE A 56 4.21 7.24 5.43
N LEU A 57 4.78 6.09 5.78
CA LEU A 57 5.26 5.08 4.85
C LEU A 57 4.13 4.58 3.95
N THR A 58 2.92 4.37 4.48
CA THR A 58 1.75 3.98 3.68
C THR A 58 1.50 4.97 2.54
N ILE A 59 1.61 6.27 2.81
CA ILE A 59 1.38 7.33 1.81
C ILE A 59 2.53 7.33 0.79
N LEU A 60 3.76 7.47 1.27
CA LEU A 60 4.92 7.70 0.41
C LEU A 60 5.30 6.45 -0.41
N LEU A 61 5.36 5.29 0.24
CA LEU A 61 5.72 4.03 -0.42
C LEU A 61 4.69 3.65 -1.47
N GLY A 62 3.40 3.66 -1.12
CA GLY A 62 2.36 3.30 -2.07
C GLY A 62 2.26 4.26 -3.26
N PHE A 63 2.49 5.56 -3.04
CA PHE A 63 2.58 6.53 -4.13
C PHE A 63 3.75 6.21 -5.10
N ILE A 64 4.95 5.96 -4.56
CA ILE A 64 6.12 5.61 -5.38
C ILE A 64 5.89 4.32 -6.17
N GLU A 65 5.33 3.30 -5.52
CA GLU A 65 5.09 2.01 -6.17
C GLU A 65 4.05 2.14 -7.29
N ILE A 66 2.98 2.90 -7.07
CA ILE A 66 1.99 3.18 -8.12
C ILE A 66 2.64 3.92 -9.30
N VAL A 67 3.38 5.00 -9.04
CA VAL A 67 4.04 5.75 -10.12
C VAL A 67 5.03 4.85 -10.87
N SER A 68 5.79 4.03 -10.14
CA SER A 68 6.81 3.16 -10.72
C SER A 68 6.23 2.04 -11.58
N VAL A 69 5.12 1.43 -11.15
CA VAL A 69 4.45 0.33 -11.87
C VAL A 69 3.67 0.84 -13.07
N PHE A 70 2.95 1.96 -12.93
CA PHE A 70 1.95 2.36 -13.92
C PHE A 70 2.37 3.50 -14.85
N ALA A 71 3.26 4.41 -14.43
CA ALA A 71 3.49 5.65 -15.19
C ALA A 71 4.07 5.41 -16.59
N ASP A 72 5.02 4.49 -16.71
CA ASP A 72 5.63 4.20 -18.01
C ASP A 72 4.66 3.50 -18.94
N ASP A 73 3.82 2.64 -18.37
CA ASP A 73 2.96 1.79 -19.17
C ASP A 73 1.80 2.56 -19.79
N PHE A 74 1.30 3.58 -19.10
CA PHE A 74 0.35 4.53 -19.68
C PHE A 74 1.04 5.54 -20.61
N LYS A 75 2.23 6.05 -20.26
CA LYS A 75 2.94 7.05 -21.07
C LYS A 75 3.47 6.50 -22.40
N ALA A 76 4.02 5.30 -22.39
CA ALA A 76 4.63 4.65 -23.55
C ALA A 76 3.69 3.64 -24.23
N LYS A 77 2.41 3.57 -23.84
CA LYS A 77 1.40 2.64 -24.38
C LYS A 77 1.84 1.16 -24.40
N THR A 78 2.79 0.76 -23.55
CA THR A 78 3.36 -0.61 -23.55
C THR A 78 2.30 -1.68 -23.22
N MET A 79 1.26 -1.33 -22.45
CA MET A 79 0.12 -2.21 -22.21
C MET A 79 -0.66 -2.52 -23.49
N GLN A 80 -0.81 -1.54 -24.39
CA GLN A 80 -1.50 -1.75 -25.67
C GLN A 80 -0.68 -2.65 -26.58
N VAL A 81 0.65 -2.49 -26.58
CA VAL A 81 1.57 -3.39 -27.30
C VAL A 81 1.47 -4.81 -26.76
N ALA A 82 1.48 -4.98 -25.42
CA ALA A 82 1.30 -6.28 -24.77
C ALA A 82 -0.02 -6.96 -25.16
N ILE A 83 -1.10 -6.18 -25.28
CA ILE A 83 -2.41 -6.67 -25.74
C ILE A 83 -2.36 -7.03 -27.22
N GLY A 84 -1.70 -6.21 -28.05
CA GLY A 84 -1.52 -6.44 -29.48
C GLY A 84 -0.77 -7.73 -29.81
N ILE A 85 0.19 -8.13 -28.98
CA ILE A 85 0.92 -9.42 -29.10
C ILE A 85 0.16 -10.62 -28.49
N GLY A 86 -1.10 -10.43 -28.06
CA GLY A 86 -2.00 -11.51 -27.63
C GLY A 86 -2.13 -11.72 -26.11
N ILE A 87 -1.57 -10.84 -25.26
CA ILE A 87 -1.83 -10.91 -23.81
C ILE A 87 -3.23 -10.37 -23.50
N SER A 88 -4.07 -11.16 -22.84
CA SER A 88 -5.43 -10.72 -22.55
C SER A 88 -5.45 -9.54 -21.56
N ARG A 89 -6.39 -8.61 -21.75
CA ARG A 89 -6.58 -7.43 -20.89
C ARG A 89 -6.62 -7.76 -19.39
N LYS A 90 -7.34 -8.83 -19.03
CA LYS A 90 -7.43 -9.34 -17.65
C LYS A 90 -6.07 -9.70 -17.08
N LYS A 91 -5.24 -10.37 -17.89
CA LYS A 91 -3.91 -10.80 -17.51
C LYS A 91 -2.98 -9.60 -17.28
N VAL A 92 -3.08 -8.55 -18.10
CA VAL A 92 -2.32 -7.30 -17.91
C VAL A 92 -2.70 -6.60 -16.61
N ILE A 93 -4.00 -6.47 -16.31
CA ILE A 93 -4.44 -5.86 -15.04
C ILE A 93 -3.93 -6.68 -13.85
N LEU A 94 -4.06 -8.01 -13.92
CA LEU A 94 -3.62 -8.89 -12.85
C LEU A 94 -2.10 -8.81 -12.64
N SER A 95 -1.29 -8.74 -13.71
CA SER A 95 0.15 -8.59 -13.56
C SER A 95 0.51 -7.30 -12.83
N LYS A 96 -0.18 -6.19 -13.11
CA LYS A 96 0.09 -4.92 -12.41
C LYS A 96 -0.24 -4.96 -10.93
N LEU A 97 -1.37 -5.58 -10.57
CA LEU A 97 -1.69 -5.78 -9.17
C LEU A 97 -0.64 -6.67 -8.47
N LEU A 98 -0.19 -7.74 -9.13
CA LEU A 98 0.85 -8.63 -8.60
C LEU A 98 2.21 -7.93 -8.48
N GLU A 99 2.58 -7.09 -9.45
CA GLU A 99 3.81 -6.29 -9.40
C GLU A 99 3.83 -5.40 -8.16
N VAL A 100 2.75 -4.66 -7.89
CA VAL A 100 2.61 -3.85 -6.66
C VAL A 100 2.70 -4.71 -5.41
N ILE A 101 1.95 -5.82 -5.35
CA ILE A 101 1.96 -6.74 -4.21
C ILE A 101 3.38 -7.22 -3.88
N ILE A 102 4.13 -7.61 -4.90
CA ILE A 102 5.48 -8.16 -4.76
C ILE A 102 6.47 -7.06 -4.34
N LEU A 103 6.44 -5.90 -5.01
CA LEU A 103 7.36 -4.80 -4.71
C LEU A 103 7.15 -4.27 -3.29
N VAL A 104 5.91 -3.97 -2.92
CA VAL A 104 5.55 -3.49 -1.58
C VAL A 104 5.95 -4.51 -0.52
N PHE A 105 5.76 -5.82 -0.77
CA PHE A 105 6.21 -6.85 0.15
C PHE A 105 7.73 -6.79 0.39
N PHE A 106 8.54 -6.74 -0.67
CA PHE A 106 9.99 -6.67 -0.52
C PHE A 106 10.47 -5.38 0.13
N ASP A 107 9.88 -4.25 -0.22
CA ASP A 107 10.23 -2.95 0.38
C ASP A 107 9.89 -2.91 1.87
N LEU A 108 8.78 -3.54 2.28
CA LEU A 108 8.40 -3.64 3.68
C LEU A 108 9.25 -4.66 4.46
N VAL A 109 9.70 -5.73 3.82
CA VAL A 109 10.71 -6.63 4.42
C VAL A 109 12.01 -5.87 4.65
N LEU A 110 12.46 -5.09 3.66
CA LEU A 110 13.67 -4.26 3.79
C LEU A 110 13.49 -3.20 4.91
N PHE A 111 12.34 -2.54 4.97
CA PHE A 111 12.00 -1.64 6.07
C PHE A 111 12.07 -2.34 7.43
N GLY A 112 11.49 -3.53 7.56
CA GLY A 112 11.53 -4.33 8.78
C GLY A 112 12.97 -4.67 9.19
N VAL A 113 13.79 -5.12 8.24
CA VAL A 113 15.22 -5.42 8.48
C VAL A 113 15.94 -4.17 9.00
N ILE A 114 15.74 -3.00 8.37
CA ILE A 114 16.37 -1.75 8.80
C ILE A 114 15.89 -1.36 10.21
N ALA A 115 14.59 -1.38 10.46
CA ALA A 115 14.01 -1.02 11.75
C ALA A 115 14.54 -1.94 12.88
N PHE A 116 14.48 -3.26 12.71
CA PHE A 116 14.98 -4.19 13.71
C PHE A 116 16.51 -4.10 13.89
N SER A 117 17.25 -3.87 12.82
CA SER A 117 18.70 -3.67 12.91
C SER A 117 19.04 -2.42 13.72
N LEU A 118 18.36 -1.30 13.48
CA LEU A 118 18.54 -0.06 14.25
C LEU A 118 18.16 -0.25 15.72
N GLY A 119 17.02 -0.89 16.00
CA GLY A 119 16.58 -1.18 17.36
C GLY A 119 17.55 -2.11 18.11
N GLY A 120 18.12 -3.10 17.42
CA GLY A 120 19.13 -4.01 17.97
C GLY A 120 20.47 -3.34 18.22
N ILE A 121 21.02 -2.63 17.23
CA ILE A 121 22.35 -1.98 17.31
C ILE A 121 22.36 -0.87 18.36
N LEU A 122 21.29 -0.05 18.41
CA LEU A 122 21.17 1.04 19.37
C LEU A 122 20.68 0.59 20.75
N GLY A 123 20.40 -0.72 20.93
CA GLY A 123 20.01 -1.28 22.22
C GLY A 123 18.68 -0.78 22.73
N ALA A 124 17.64 -0.72 21.88
CA ALA A 124 16.30 -0.27 22.27
C ALA A 124 15.68 -1.10 23.40
N GLY A 125 16.11 -2.35 23.59
CA GLY A 125 15.57 -3.26 24.61
C GLY A 125 14.17 -3.76 24.28
N LEU A 126 13.92 -4.13 23.01
CA LEU A 126 12.61 -4.59 22.55
C LEU A 126 12.21 -5.91 23.21
N ASN A 127 11.01 -5.94 23.76
CA ASN A 127 10.38 -7.18 24.24
C ASN A 127 9.56 -7.86 23.13
N ILE A 128 9.04 -9.06 23.42
CA ILE A 128 8.28 -9.84 22.42
C ILE A 128 7.00 -9.12 21.97
N GLU A 129 6.36 -8.34 22.85
CA GLU A 129 5.13 -7.61 22.53
C GLU A 129 5.41 -6.45 21.56
N GLN A 130 6.50 -5.72 21.76
CA GLN A 130 6.93 -4.64 20.87
C GLN A 130 7.37 -5.16 19.50
N VAL A 131 7.98 -6.35 19.44
CA VAL A 131 8.28 -7.00 18.16
C VAL A 131 6.99 -7.35 17.43
N LYS A 132 5.98 -7.91 18.12
CA LYS A 132 4.66 -8.17 17.53
C LYS A 132 3.98 -6.88 17.05
N GLU A 133 4.08 -5.80 17.82
CA GLU A 133 3.54 -4.49 17.45
C GLU A 133 4.13 -3.98 16.14
N ILE A 134 5.46 -3.99 16.02
CA ILE A 134 6.15 -3.55 14.80
C ILE A 134 5.75 -4.41 13.60
N LEU A 135 5.68 -5.73 13.76
CA LEU A 135 5.25 -6.63 12.69
C LEU A 135 3.78 -6.38 12.29
N ALA A 136 2.90 -6.11 13.26
CA ALA A 136 1.51 -5.76 13.00
C ALA A 136 1.39 -4.42 12.25
N PHE A 137 2.22 -3.42 12.58
CA PHE A 137 2.29 -2.16 11.83
C PHE A 137 2.72 -2.42 10.38
N ILE A 138 3.81 -3.17 10.16
CA ILE A 138 4.32 -3.49 8.81
C ILE A 138 3.23 -4.19 7.99
N LEU A 139 2.55 -5.18 8.58
CA LEU A 139 1.50 -5.92 7.90
C LEU A 139 0.29 -5.02 7.57
N SER A 140 -0.07 -4.11 8.46
CA SER A 140 -1.15 -3.15 8.22
C SER A 140 -0.84 -2.19 7.05
N VAL A 141 0.42 -1.76 6.92
CA VAL A 141 0.90 -0.95 5.78
C VAL A 141 0.76 -1.73 4.49
N TRP A 142 1.17 -3.01 4.48
CA TRP A 142 1.06 -3.86 3.29
C TRP A 142 -0.39 -3.97 2.81
N TYR A 143 -1.33 -4.32 3.70
CA TYR A 143 -2.75 -4.42 3.36
C TYR A 143 -3.34 -3.07 2.90
N SER A 144 -2.94 -1.97 3.54
CA SER A 144 -3.39 -0.63 3.17
C SER A 144 -2.94 -0.26 1.76
N ILE A 145 -1.65 -0.39 1.45
CA ILE A 145 -1.12 -0.04 0.12
C ILE A 145 -1.77 -0.90 -0.96
N VAL A 146 -1.84 -2.22 -0.78
CA VAL A 146 -2.42 -3.14 -1.77
C VAL A 146 -3.92 -2.87 -1.96
N GLY A 147 -4.66 -2.72 -0.86
CA GLY A 147 -6.08 -2.45 -0.89
C GLY A 147 -6.42 -1.12 -1.55
N TYR A 148 -5.76 -0.02 -1.14
CA TYR A 148 -5.97 1.29 -1.78
C TYR A 148 -5.55 1.28 -3.25
N THR A 149 -4.44 0.62 -3.61
CA THR A 149 -4.04 0.48 -5.01
C THR A 149 -5.10 -0.21 -5.85
N SER A 150 -5.70 -1.30 -5.33
CA SER A 150 -6.75 -2.02 -6.06
C SER A 150 -7.98 -1.15 -6.38
N LEU A 151 -8.34 -0.22 -5.48
CA LEU A 151 -9.41 0.76 -5.70
C LEU A 151 -8.98 1.84 -6.69
N THR A 152 -7.79 2.39 -6.53
CA THR A 152 -7.22 3.41 -7.41
C THR A 152 -7.05 2.92 -8.85
N MET A 153 -6.73 1.64 -9.06
CA MET A 153 -6.58 1.04 -10.38
C MET A 153 -7.85 1.19 -11.24
N ILE A 154 -9.04 1.22 -10.64
CA ILE A 154 -10.30 1.42 -11.36
C ILE A 154 -10.24 2.74 -12.16
N LEU A 155 -9.94 3.85 -11.50
CA LEU A 155 -9.85 5.17 -12.17
C LEU A 155 -8.65 5.24 -13.10
N MET A 156 -7.54 4.60 -12.74
CA MET A 156 -6.32 4.63 -13.55
C MET A 156 -6.53 3.96 -14.91
N PHE A 157 -7.14 2.77 -14.96
CA PHE A 157 -7.49 2.11 -16.22
C PHE A 157 -8.70 2.76 -16.90
N PHE A 158 -9.60 3.41 -16.16
CA PHE A 158 -10.69 4.19 -16.73
C PHE A 158 -10.23 5.48 -17.43
N THR A 159 -9.12 6.09 -16.98
CA THR A 159 -8.58 7.32 -17.57
C THR A 159 -7.35 7.10 -18.46
N GLN A 160 -6.68 5.94 -18.35
CA GLN A 160 -5.34 5.66 -18.93
C GLN A 160 -4.30 6.69 -18.46
N ASN A 161 -4.50 7.24 -17.27
CA ASN A 161 -3.64 8.29 -16.74
C ASN A 161 -3.13 7.89 -15.35
N SER A 162 -1.84 7.62 -15.26
CA SER A 162 -1.16 7.29 -14.01
C SER A 162 -1.21 8.42 -13.00
N SER A 163 -1.21 9.68 -13.43
CA SER A 163 -1.27 10.85 -12.54
C SER A 163 -2.60 10.92 -11.80
N ILE A 164 -3.73 10.72 -12.51
CA ILE A 164 -5.07 10.72 -11.89
C ILE A 164 -5.18 9.59 -10.87
N GLY A 165 -4.66 8.39 -11.21
CA GLY A 165 -4.57 7.28 -10.27
C GLY A 165 -3.73 7.64 -9.04
N SER A 166 -2.50 8.12 -9.25
CA SER A 166 -1.58 8.46 -8.16
C SER A 166 -2.15 9.54 -7.22
N LEU A 167 -2.82 10.56 -7.77
CA LEU A 167 -3.51 11.59 -6.98
C LEU A 167 -4.71 11.01 -6.22
N THR A 168 -5.46 10.08 -6.82
CA THR A 168 -6.56 9.40 -6.12
C THR A 168 -6.04 8.58 -4.95
N TYR A 169 -4.91 7.86 -5.14
CA TYR A 169 -4.27 7.12 -4.05
C TYR A 169 -3.90 8.03 -2.88
N LEU A 170 -3.24 9.16 -3.17
CA LEU A 170 -2.91 10.16 -2.17
C LEU A 170 -4.18 10.69 -1.48
N GLY A 171 -5.22 10.97 -2.25
CA GLY A 171 -6.53 11.37 -1.74
C GLY A 171 -7.05 10.38 -0.71
N ILE A 172 -7.17 9.10 -1.08
CA ILE A 172 -7.66 8.02 -0.19
C ILE A 172 -6.82 7.92 1.09
N CYS A 173 -5.50 8.08 1.01
CA CYS A 173 -4.63 7.96 2.17
C CYS A 173 -4.70 9.18 3.11
N ILE A 174 -5.03 10.37 2.59
CA ILE A 174 -5.15 11.59 3.38
C ILE A 174 -6.51 11.60 4.07
N THR A 175 -6.50 11.92 5.36
CA THR A 175 -7.69 11.95 6.25
C THR A 175 -8.86 12.79 5.74
N VAL A 176 -8.60 13.76 4.86
CA VAL A 176 -9.63 14.60 4.23
C VAL A 176 -10.65 13.77 3.45
N PHE A 177 -10.22 12.72 2.73
CA PHE A 177 -11.17 11.85 2.02
C PHE A 177 -11.79 10.79 2.93
N ALA A 178 -11.17 10.46 4.07
CA ALA A 178 -11.79 9.62 5.10
C ALA A 178 -12.92 10.37 5.84
N ALA A 179 -12.81 11.69 5.98
CA ALA A 179 -13.82 12.52 6.60
C ALA A 179 -15.14 12.58 5.80
N ILE A 180 -15.10 12.34 4.49
CA ILE A 180 -16.29 12.37 3.63
C ILE A 180 -17.22 11.17 3.93
N PRO A 181 -16.76 9.90 3.90
CA PRO A 181 -17.52 8.75 4.39
C PRO A 181 -17.99 8.93 5.83
N ASP A 182 -17.13 9.41 6.74
CA ASP A 182 -17.50 9.60 8.14
C ASP A 182 -18.67 10.59 8.29
N LEU A 183 -18.64 11.70 7.54
CA LEU A 183 -19.73 12.67 7.51
C LEU A 183 -21.00 12.08 6.90
N ILE A 184 -20.91 11.33 5.81
CA ILE A 184 -22.06 10.68 5.16
C ILE A 184 -22.66 9.60 6.09
N PHE A 185 -21.83 8.81 6.75
CA PHE A 185 -22.27 7.71 7.62
C PHE A 185 -22.79 8.19 8.97
N SER A 186 -22.41 9.39 9.40
CA SER A 186 -23.01 10.05 10.57
C SER A 186 -24.47 10.49 10.36
N LEU A 187 -24.98 10.45 9.12
CA LEU A 187 -26.39 10.77 8.84
C LEU A 187 -27.32 9.77 9.55
N PRO A 188 -28.40 10.21 10.22
CA PRO A 188 -29.24 9.35 11.07
C PRO A 188 -29.84 8.11 10.38
N VAL A 189 -30.02 8.18 9.06
CA VAL A 189 -30.54 7.08 8.23
C VAL A 189 -29.49 5.99 8.03
N LEU A 190 -28.21 6.37 7.91
CA LEU A 190 -27.09 5.49 7.62
C LEU A 190 -26.35 5.05 8.89
N ALA A 191 -26.38 5.85 9.95
CA ALA A 191 -25.76 5.56 11.24
C ALA A 191 -26.26 4.23 11.86
N LYS A 192 -27.50 3.82 11.55
CA LYS A 192 -28.06 2.53 12.01
C LYS A 192 -27.32 1.31 11.48
N PHE A 193 -26.57 1.45 10.38
CA PHE A 193 -25.89 0.34 9.72
C PHE A 193 -24.40 0.23 10.08
N ASN A 194 -23.84 1.15 10.88
CA ASN A 194 -22.42 1.17 11.28
C ASN A 194 -21.46 0.89 10.10
N LEU A 195 -21.67 1.60 8.99
CA LEU A 195 -20.93 1.40 7.73
C LEU A 195 -19.46 1.83 7.84
N ASP A 196 -19.14 2.67 8.81
CA ASP A 196 -17.79 3.11 9.17
C ASP A 196 -16.87 1.94 9.56
N HIS A 197 -17.43 0.89 10.18
CA HIS A 197 -16.68 -0.33 10.54
C HIS A 197 -16.25 -1.16 9.32
N TYR A 198 -16.93 -1.00 8.18
CA TYR A 198 -16.65 -1.76 6.96
C TYR A 198 -15.71 -1.04 6.00
N LEU A 199 -15.29 0.19 6.30
CA LEU A 199 -14.25 0.88 5.53
C LEU A 199 -12.95 0.07 5.56
N LEU A 200 -12.23 0.04 4.43
CA LEU A 200 -10.96 -0.68 4.33
C LEU A 200 -9.97 -0.26 5.42
N SER A 201 -9.88 1.04 5.73
CA SER A 201 -9.05 1.58 6.81
C SER A 201 -9.45 1.03 8.19
N SER A 202 -10.75 0.93 8.47
CA SER A 202 -11.31 0.36 9.70
C SER A 202 -11.07 -1.14 9.80
N LEU A 203 -11.22 -1.88 8.69
CA LEU A 203 -10.94 -3.31 8.63
C LEU A 203 -9.45 -3.61 8.87
N VAL A 204 -8.55 -2.83 8.27
CA VAL A 204 -7.10 -2.96 8.49
C VAL A 204 -6.74 -2.66 9.94
N LYS A 205 -7.28 -1.58 10.53
CA LYS A 205 -7.08 -1.26 11.95
C LYS A 205 -7.64 -2.35 12.88
N THR A 206 -8.81 -2.89 12.57
CA THR A 206 -9.43 -3.99 13.33
C THR A 206 -8.58 -5.25 13.24
N PHE A 207 -8.07 -5.58 12.06
CA PHE A 207 -7.18 -6.71 11.87
C PHE A 207 -5.88 -6.54 12.66
N GLN A 208 -5.27 -5.36 12.60
CA GLN A 208 -4.08 -5.01 13.37
C GLN A 208 -4.32 -5.13 14.89
N SER A 209 -5.40 -4.56 15.43
CA SER A 209 -5.69 -4.61 16.87
C SER A 209 -5.89 -6.04 17.38
N HIS A 210 -6.52 -6.91 16.58
CA HIS A 210 -6.69 -8.31 16.97
C HIS A 210 -5.37 -9.07 16.98
N ILE A 211 -4.46 -8.79 16.03
CA ILE A 211 -3.10 -9.37 16.04
C ILE A 211 -2.38 -9.01 17.35
N LEU A 212 -2.50 -7.76 17.80
CA LEU A 212 -1.93 -7.32 19.08
C LEU A 212 -2.52 -8.06 20.28
N MET A 213 -3.80 -8.43 20.22
CA MET A 213 -4.45 -9.27 21.22
C MET A 213 -4.12 -10.77 21.08
N GLY A 214 -3.23 -11.15 20.16
CA GLY A 214 -2.87 -12.55 19.90
C GLY A 214 -3.96 -13.37 19.19
N ARG A 215 -4.93 -12.70 18.54
CA ARG A 215 -6.03 -13.33 17.81
C ARG A 215 -6.02 -12.93 16.34
N VAL A 216 -6.58 -13.78 15.48
CA VAL A 216 -6.78 -13.44 14.07
C VAL A 216 -8.26 -13.14 13.83
N ASN A 217 -8.59 -11.91 13.45
CA ASN A 217 -9.94 -11.58 13.04
C ASN A 217 -10.15 -12.00 11.57
N ALA A 218 -10.67 -13.21 11.38
CA ALA A 218 -10.95 -13.75 10.06
C ALA A 218 -11.93 -12.88 9.26
N GLY A 219 -12.92 -12.26 9.92
CA GLY A 219 -13.88 -11.37 9.28
C GLY A 219 -13.22 -10.14 8.67
N ALA A 220 -12.34 -9.47 9.43
CA ALA A 220 -11.58 -8.33 8.94
C ALA A 220 -10.68 -8.71 7.76
N LEU A 221 -9.97 -9.85 7.86
CA LEU A 221 -9.12 -10.35 6.79
C LEU A 221 -9.90 -10.65 5.51
N ILE A 222 -11.04 -11.34 5.62
CA ILE A 222 -11.93 -11.64 4.48
C ILE A 222 -12.42 -10.33 3.85
N GLY A 223 -12.81 -9.35 4.67
CA GLY A 223 -13.23 -8.03 4.19
C GLY A 223 -12.14 -7.35 3.37
N ILE A 224 -10.89 -7.32 3.87
CA ILE A 224 -9.75 -6.75 3.15
C ILE A 224 -9.52 -7.46 1.80
N LEU A 225 -9.54 -8.80 1.80
CA LEU A 225 -9.38 -9.58 0.56
C LEU A 225 -10.52 -9.33 -0.44
N LEU A 226 -11.74 -9.17 0.06
CA LEU A 226 -12.91 -8.84 -0.76
C LEU A 226 -12.73 -7.48 -1.42
N TYR A 227 -12.23 -6.46 -0.70
CA TYR A 227 -11.90 -5.16 -1.29
C TYR A 227 -10.91 -5.27 -2.45
N ILE A 228 -9.85 -6.07 -2.28
CA ILE A 228 -8.83 -6.28 -3.33
C ILE A 228 -9.43 -6.99 -4.55
N ILE A 229 -10.22 -8.05 -4.34
CA ILE A 229 -10.84 -8.83 -5.41
C ILE A 229 -11.89 -7.98 -6.15
N VAL A 230 -12.76 -7.27 -5.43
CA VAL A 230 -13.78 -6.41 -6.03
C VAL A 230 -13.11 -5.26 -6.79
N GLY A 231 -12.08 -4.63 -6.22
CA GLY A 231 -11.28 -3.61 -6.91
C GLY A 231 -10.77 -4.11 -8.25
N TYR A 232 -10.09 -5.27 -8.27
CA TYR A 232 -9.62 -5.93 -9.48
C TYR A 232 -10.74 -6.23 -10.49
N LEU A 233 -11.85 -6.83 -10.05
CA LEU A 233 -12.98 -7.19 -10.92
C LEU A 233 -13.62 -5.94 -11.55
N CYS A 234 -13.78 -4.87 -10.76
CA CYS A 234 -14.25 -3.58 -11.25
C CYS A 234 -13.30 -3.00 -12.30
N THR A 235 -11.99 -3.01 -12.05
CA THR A 235 -10.98 -2.57 -13.04
C THR A 235 -11.10 -3.35 -14.34
N VAL A 236 -11.23 -4.68 -14.26
CA VAL A 236 -11.41 -5.56 -15.44
C VAL A 236 -12.69 -5.19 -16.21
N TRP A 237 -13.79 -4.97 -15.51
CA TRP A 237 -15.07 -4.64 -16.13
C TRP A 237 -15.02 -3.30 -16.85
N VAL A 238 -14.48 -2.27 -16.20
CA VAL A 238 -14.32 -0.93 -16.77
C VAL A 238 -13.39 -0.96 -18.00
N PHE A 239 -12.24 -1.64 -17.88
CA PHE A 239 -11.26 -1.70 -18.96
C PHE A 239 -11.72 -2.52 -20.16
N LYS A 240 -12.63 -3.49 -19.98
CA LYS A 240 -13.23 -4.24 -21.10
C LYS A 240 -14.08 -3.35 -22.01
N LYS A 241 -14.80 -2.39 -21.43
CA LYS A 241 -15.71 -1.50 -22.16
C LYS A 241 -15.02 -0.37 -22.91
N ARG A 242 -13.73 -0.16 -22.64
CA ARG A 242 -12.99 0.96 -23.19
C ARG A 242 -12.30 0.61 -24.50
N GLU A 243 -12.40 1.50 -25.47
CA GLU A 243 -11.61 1.43 -26.70
C GLU A 243 -10.16 1.76 -26.40
N LEU A 244 -9.23 1.05 -27.05
CA LEU A 244 -7.80 1.32 -26.93
C LEU A 244 -7.45 2.26 -28.08
N GLU A 245 -7.04 3.48 -27.77
CA GLU A 245 -6.47 4.40 -28.75
C GLU A 245 -5.05 3.94 -29.07
N PHE A 246 -4.90 3.19 -30.17
CA PHE A 246 -3.61 2.74 -30.69
C PHE A 246 -2.82 3.93 -31.23
#